data_AF-A0A2V9TYT3-F1
#
_entry.id   AF-A0A2V9TYT3-F1
#
_cell.length_a   1.000
_cell.length_b   1.000
_cell.length_c   1.000
_cell.angle_alpha   90.00
_cell.angle_beta   90.00
_cell.angle_gamma   90.00
#
_symmetry.space_group_name_H-M   'P 1'
#
loop_
_entity.id
_entity.type
_entity.pdbx_description
1 polymer ?
#
loop_
_entity_poly.entity_id
_entity_poly.type
_entity_poly.pdbx_seq_one_letter_code
_entity_poly.pdbx_strand_id
1 'polypeptide(L)' 'FPIVLEDSVLYIIASESAENSKIELRDKLTGVRLSLQISSQHAAIAVIGKKSKTVVAKYRF' A
#
# COMPACT_ATOMS: atom_id res chain seq x y z
N PHE A 1 11.04 14.83 6.40
CA PHE A 1 11.28 15.30 5.02
C PHE A 1 10.04 14.99 4.18
N PRO A 2 9.51 15.90 3.34
CA PRO A 2 8.36 15.61 2.49
C PRO A 2 8.74 14.62 1.38
N ILE A 3 7.84 13.68 1.08
CA ILE A 3 7.97 12.80 -0.10
C ILE A 3 7.10 13.39 -1.20
N VAL A 4 7.73 13.80 -2.30
CA VAL A 4 7.04 14.22 -3.52
C VAL A 4 6.64 12.95 -4.30
N LEU A 5 5.34 12.80 -4.59
CA LEU A 5 4.78 11.58 -5.19
C LEU A 5 4.80 11.56 -6.74
N GLU A 6 5.55 12.45 -7.38
CA GLU A 6 5.57 12.63 -8.85
C GLU A 6 5.77 11.28 -9.59
N ASP A 7 6.70 10.46 -9.10
CA ASP A 7 7.00 9.12 -9.60
C ASP A 7 6.48 8.01 -8.69
N SER A 8 5.35 8.20 -8.01
CA SER A 8 4.81 7.19 -7.08
C SER A 8 3.31 6.98 -7.20
N VAL A 9 2.86 5.82 -6.74
CA VAL A 9 1.45 5.47 -6.55
C VAL A 9 1.23 5.29 -5.05
N LEU A 10 0.29 6.06 -4.49
CA LEU A 10 -0.12 5.98 -3.08
C LEU A 10 -1.39 5.12 -2.98
N TYR A 11 -1.33 4.09 -2.15
CA TYR A 11 -2.49 3.29 -1.74
C TYR A 11 -2.88 3.65 -0.31
N ILE A 12 -4.16 3.94 -0.12
CA ILE A 12 -4.81 4.03 1.18
C ILE A 12 -5.84 2.91 1.22
N ILE A 13 -5.68 1.99 2.17
CA ILE A 13 -6.56 0.83 2.29
C ILE A 13 -7.14 0.85 3.69
N ALA A 14 -8.46 0.97 3.80
CA ALA A 14 -9.19 0.91 5.05
C ALA A 14 -9.89 -0.45 5.15
N SER A 15 -9.78 -1.10 6.31
CA SER A 15 -10.55 -2.29 6.64
C SER A 15 -11.73 -1.89 7.53
N GLU A 16 -12.94 -2.13 7.05
CA GLU A 16 -14.17 -2.07 7.88
C GLU A 16 -14.51 -3.43 8.49
N SER A 17 -13.68 -4.45 8.23
CA SER A 17 -13.88 -5.79 8.78
C SER A 17 -13.63 -5.81 10.28
N ALA A 18 -14.42 -6.63 10.98
CA ALA A 18 -14.20 -6.98 12.38
C ALA A 18 -13.00 -7.94 12.55
N GLU A 19 -12.50 -8.52 11.47
CA GLU A 19 -11.37 -9.45 11.46
C GLU A 19 -10.16 -8.86 10.73
N ASN A 20 -8.98 -9.37 11.07
CA ASN A 20 -7.74 -9.03 10.36
C ASN A 20 -7.84 -9.51 8.91
N SER A 21 -7.47 -8.63 7.98
CA SER A 21 -7.61 -8.88 6.55
C SER A 21 -6.24 -8.95 5.88
N LYS A 22 -6.03 -9.99 5.09
CA LYS A 22 -4.86 -10.08 4.20
C LYS A 22 -5.23 -9.50 2.85
N ILE A 23 -4.50 -8.46 2.43
CA ILE A 23 -4.68 -7.83 1.13
C ILE A 23 -3.53 -8.24 0.23
N GLU A 24 -3.88 -8.81 -0.92
CA GLU A 24 -2.97 -9.14 -2.01
C GLU A 24 -3.48 -8.42 -3.26
N LEU A 25 -2.76 -7.40 -3.70
CA LEU A 25 -3.09 -6.68 -4.94
C LEU A 25 -1.87 -6.55 -5.83
N ARG A 26 -2.12 -6.46 -7.13
CA ARG A 26 -1.10 -6.16 -8.12
C ARG A 26 -1.44 -4.83 -8.77
N ASP A 27 -0.56 -3.85 -8.61
CA ASP A 27 -0.74 -2.57 -9.27
C ASP A 27 -0.65 -2.75 -10.79
N LYS A 28 -1.61 -2.16 -11.52
CA LYS A 28 -1.71 -2.28 -12.98
C LYS A 28 -0.65 -1.45 -13.70
N LEU A 29 -0.23 -0.32 -13.12
CA LEU A 29 0.70 0.61 -13.77
C LEU A 29 2.15 0.12 -13.67
N THR A 30 2.54 -0.37 -12.50
CA THR A 30 3.92 -0.77 -12.19
C THR A 30 4.12 -2.29 -12.21
N GLY A 31 3.04 -3.06 -12.13
CA GLY A 31 3.08 -4.53 -12.02
C GLY A 31 3.49 -5.05 -10.65
N VAL A 32 3.76 -4.15 -9.69
CA VAL A 32 4.23 -4.46 -8.34
C VAL A 32 3.15 -5.15 -7.53
N ARG A 33 3.53 -6.18 -6.77
CA ARG A 33 2.65 -6.83 -5.81
C ARG A 33 2.72 -6.13 -4.47
N LEU A 34 1.55 -5.83 -3.92
CA LEU A 34 1.39 -5.30 -2.58
C LEU A 34 0.72 -6.37 -1.72
N SER A 35 1.47 -6.86 -0.73
CA SER A 35 1.00 -7.75 0.32
C SER A 35 1.00 -7.00 1.64
N LEU A 36 -0.16 -6.93 2.29
CA LEU A 36 -0.38 -6.25 3.56
C LEU A 36 -1.28 -7.11 4.46
N GLN A 37 -1.01 -7.09 5.76
CA GLN A 37 -1.99 -7.47 6.77
C GLN A 37 -2.56 -6.19 7.38
N ILE A 38 -3.88 -6.11 7.49
CA ILE A 38 -4.56 -4.95 8.05
C ILE A 38 -5.38 -5.45 9.22
N SER A 39 -5.10 -4.91 10.41
CA SER A 39 -5.88 -5.22 11.61
C SER A 39 -7.34 -4.80 11.44
N SER A 40 -8.25 -5.43 12.19
CA SER A 40 -9.67 -5.07 12.13
C SER A 40 -9.88 -3.58 12.41
N GLN A 41 -10.77 -2.93 11.64
CA GLN A 41 -11.09 -1.50 11.80
C GLN A 41 -9.89 -0.55 11.67
N HIS A 42 -8.78 -0.98 11.04
CA HIS A 42 -7.60 -0.15 10.81
C HIS A 42 -7.41 0.20 9.34
N ALA A 43 -6.58 1.21 9.09
CA ALA A 43 -6.12 1.59 7.76
C ALA A 43 -4.61 1.39 7.62
N ALA A 44 -4.21 0.97 6.43
CA ALA A 44 -2.82 0.84 6.01
C ALA A 44 -2.54 1.80 4.84
N ILE A 45 -1.30 2.28 4.79
CA ILE A 45 -0.80 3.12 3.70
C ILE A 45 0.39 2.43 3.07
N ALA A 46 0.46 2.44 1.74
CA ALA A 46 1.64 2.00 1.03
C ALA A 46 1.95 2.90 -0.16
N VAL A 47 3.25 3.06 -0.45
CA VAL A 47 3.74 3.85 -1.57
C VAL A 47 4.56 2.95 -2.48
N ILE A 48 4.24 2.96 -3.77
CA ILE A 48 4.99 2.26 -4.82
C ILE A 48 5.74 3.28 -5.66
N GLY A 49 7.06 3.12 -5.81
CA GLY A 49 7.86 3.90 -6.75
C GLY A 49 7.66 3.37 -8.17
N LYS A 50 7.20 4.22 -9.10
CA LYS A 50 6.94 3.84 -10.50
C LYS A 50 8.23 3.46 -11.23
N LYS A 51 9.31 4.23 -11.01
CA LYS A 51 10.62 4.02 -11.64
C LYS A 51 11.33 2.78 -11.09
N SER A 52 11.38 2.64 -9.76
CA SER A 52 12.01 1.49 -9.11
C SER A 52 11.18 0.22 -9.25
N LYS A 53 9.86 0.34 -9.51
CA LYS A 53 8.90 -0.76 -9.49
C LYS A 53 8.99 -1.56 -8.19
N THR A 54 9.02 -0.85 -7.07
CA THR A 54 9.09 -1.44 -5.72
C THR A 54 8.22 -0.67 -4.76
N VAL A 55 7.84 -1.32 -3.66
CA VAL A 55 7.23 -0.63 -2.52
C VAL A 55 8.32 0.15 -1.79
N VAL A 56 8.16 1.47 -1.70
CA VAL A 56 9.15 2.39 -1.11
C VAL A 56 8.76 2.85 0.30
N ALA A 57 7.49 2.70 0.69
CA ALA A 57 7.04 2.93 2.06
C ALA A 57 5.80 2.10 2.39
N LYS A 58 5.67 1.71 3.66
CA LYS A 58 4.46 1.10 4.25
C LYS A 58 4.22 1.68 5.64
N TYR A 59 2.97 1.82 6.05
CA TYR A 59 2.59 2.28 7.38
C TYR A 59 1.35 1.52 7.89
N ARG A 60 1.35 1.17 9.18
CA ARG A 60 0.34 0.34 9.88
C ARG A 60 0.01 -0.96 9.11
N PHE A 61 1.00 -1.85 9.06
CA PHE A 61 0.96 -3.18 8.47
C PHE A 61 1.32 -4.25 9.50
#